data_AF-E4NQX9-F1
#
_entry.id   AF-E4NQX9-F1
#
_cell.length_a   1.000
_cell.length_b   1.000
_cell.length_c   1.000
_cell.angle_alpha   90.00
_cell.angle_beta   90.00
_cell.angle_gamma   90.00
#
_symmetry.space_group_name_H-M   'P 1'
#
loop_
_entity.id
_entity.type
_entity.pdbx_description
1 polymer ?
#
loop_
_entity_poly.entity_id
_entity_poly.type
_entity_poly.pdbx_seq_one_letter_code
_entity_poly.pdbx_strand_id
1 'polypeptide(L)'
;MSDASPPNPEAVRDALRALATGTAPTTTQTFNERIADATAATECAIDAATFLRANRLPELARAVADAESAGETTTAERGRRALETLRRLDSAAAELRGDHTEERW
;
A
#
# COMPACT_ATOMS: atom_id res chain seq x y z
N MET A 1 -19.30 -10.79 37.60
CA MET A 1 -20.60 -11.36 37.18
C MET A 1 -21.06 -10.53 35.99
N SER A 2 -20.92 -11.07 34.77
CA SER A 2 -21.26 -10.36 33.55
C SER A 2 -22.77 -10.35 33.37
N ASP A 3 -23.38 -9.18 33.52
CA ASP A 3 -24.76 -8.91 33.14
C ASP A 3 -24.82 -8.73 31.62
N ALA A 4 -24.82 -9.86 30.90
CA ALA A 4 -25.13 -9.86 29.48
C ALA A 4 -26.65 -10.01 29.34
N SER A 5 -27.36 -8.88 29.42
CA SER A 5 -28.75 -8.83 28.97
C SER A 5 -28.84 -9.47 27.58
N PRO A 6 -29.80 -10.39 27.35
CA PRO A 6 -29.91 -11.08 26.07
C PRO A 6 -30.07 -10.05 24.95
N PRO A 7 -29.39 -10.22 23.80
CA PRO A 7 -29.49 -9.27 22.70
C PRO A 7 -30.95 -9.11 22.30
N ASN A 8 -31.43 -7.87 22.20
CA ASN A 8 -32.80 -7.57 21.82
C ASN A 8 -33.12 -8.31 20.50
N PRO A 9 -34.12 -9.21 20.49
CA PRO A 9 -34.43 -10.03 19.32
C PRO A 9 -34.84 -9.20 18.09
N GLU A 10 -35.36 -7.97 18.29
CA GLU A 10 -35.62 -7.04 17.18
C GLU A 10 -34.33 -6.52 16.56
N ALA A 11 -33.35 -6.13 17.39
CA ALA A 11 -32.03 -5.69 16.91
C ALA A 11 -31.29 -6.80 16.13
N VAL A 12 -31.43 -8.06 16.55
CA VAL A 12 -30.88 -9.21 15.81
C VAL A 12 -31.58 -9.41 14.47
N ARG A 13 -32.91 -9.29 14.43
CA ARG A 13 -33.68 -9.39 13.18
C ARG A 13 -33.36 -8.25 12.22
N ASP A 14 -33.17 -7.03 12.71
CA ASP A 14 -32.81 -5.88 11.90
C ASP A 14 -31.38 -5.98 11.37
N ALA A 15 -30.43 -6.47 12.18
CA ALA A 15 -29.07 -6.74 11.72
C ALA A 15 -29.03 -7.84 10.65
N LEU A 16 -29.78 -8.93 10.84
CA LEU A 16 -29.88 -10.02 9.85
C LEU A 16 -30.61 -9.57 8.57
N ARG A 17 -31.63 -8.71 8.71
CA ARG A 17 -32.32 -8.11 7.57
C ARG A 17 -31.39 -7.17 6.81
N ALA A 18 -30.66 -6.30 7.50
CA ALA A 18 -29.68 -5.41 6.90
C ALA A 18 -28.55 -6.20 6.20
N LEU A 19 -28.11 -7.32 6.77
CA LEU A 19 -27.16 -8.23 6.13
C LEU A 19 -27.74 -8.87 4.86
N ALA A 20 -28.99 -9.33 4.92
CA ALA A 20 -29.68 -9.94 3.78
C ALA A 20 -30.01 -8.93 2.65
N THR A 21 -30.21 -7.65 2.99
CA THR A 21 -30.51 -6.58 2.02
C THR A 21 -29.28 -5.75 1.63
N GLY A 22 -28.08 -6.11 2.10
CA GLY A 22 -26.83 -5.39 1.79
C GLY A 22 -26.71 -4.00 2.41
N THR A 23 -27.57 -3.67 3.38
CA THR A 23 -27.60 -2.38 4.09
C THR A 23 -26.98 -2.46 5.49
N ALA A 24 -26.29 -3.56 5.83
CA ALA A 24 -25.57 -3.74 7.08
C ALA A 24 -24.52 -2.62 7.26
N PRO A 25 -24.67 -1.72 8.25
CA PRO A 25 -23.82 -0.54 8.33
C PRO A 25 -22.46 -0.82 8.94
N THR A 26 -21.48 -0.02 8.51
CA THR A 26 -20.17 0.22 9.13
C THR A 26 -19.09 -0.84 8.89
N THR A 27 -19.29 -2.10 9.27
CA THR A 27 -18.17 -3.08 9.19
C THR A 27 -17.81 -3.43 7.74
N THR A 28 -18.82 -3.61 6.87
CA THR A 28 -18.63 -3.88 5.43
C THR A 28 -17.96 -2.69 4.71
N GLN A 29 -18.29 -1.46 5.10
CA GLN A 29 -17.68 -0.26 4.54
C GLN A 29 -16.19 -0.16 4.93
N THR A 30 -15.87 -0.38 6.21
CA THR A 30 -14.48 -0.40 6.69
C THR A 30 -13.66 -1.54 6.08
N PHE A 31 -14.25 -2.71 5.82
CA PHE A 31 -13.56 -3.79 5.10
C PHE A 31 -13.29 -3.42 3.64
N ASN A 32 -14.27 -2.85 2.94
CA ASN A 32 -14.09 -2.44 1.54
C ASN A 32 -13.04 -1.34 1.40
N GLU A 33 -13.02 -0.36 2.32
CA GLU A 33 -11.99 0.69 2.36
C GLU A 33 -10.59 0.10 2.57
N ARG A 34 -10.43 -0.82 3.53
CA ARG A 34 -9.13 -1.50 3.76
C ARG A 34 -8.68 -2.33 2.56
N ILE A 35 -9.62 -3.02 1.90
CA ILE A 35 -9.31 -3.78 0.67
C ILE A 35 -8.90 -2.83 -0.45
N ALA A 36 -9.58 -1.68 -0.61
CA ALA A 36 -9.23 -0.67 -1.59
C ALA A 36 -7.84 -0.07 -1.32
N ASP A 37 -7.54 0.28 -0.07
CA ASP A 37 -6.23 0.79 0.34
C ASP A 37 -5.12 -0.23 0.06
N ALA A 38 -5.34 -1.51 0.40
CA ALA A 38 -4.40 -2.58 0.11
C ALA A 38 -4.22 -2.81 -1.41
N THR A 39 -5.29 -2.68 -2.19
CA THR A 39 -5.25 -2.78 -3.65
C THR A 39 -4.42 -1.65 -4.24
N ALA A 40 -4.69 -0.40 -3.85
CA ALA A 40 -3.93 0.76 -4.31
C ALA A 40 -2.45 0.67 -3.90
N ALA A 41 -2.15 0.22 -2.68
CA ALA A 41 -0.79 -0.01 -2.22
C ALA A 41 -0.06 -1.07 -3.07
N THR A 42 -0.78 -2.14 -3.45
CA THR A 42 -0.24 -3.20 -4.32
C THR A 42 0.01 -2.71 -5.74
N GLU A 43 -0.91 -1.93 -6.32
CA GLU A 43 -0.74 -1.30 -7.63
C GLU A 43 0.49 -0.38 -7.63
N CYS A 44 0.63 0.47 -6.59
CA CYS A 44 1.81 1.31 -6.41
C CYS A 44 3.11 0.49 -6.31
N ALA A 45 3.07 -0.67 -5.64
CA ALA A 45 4.21 -1.56 -5.53
C ALA A 45 4.56 -2.23 -6.87
N ILE A 46 3.57 -2.61 -7.67
CA ILE A 46 3.76 -3.16 -9.02
C ILE A 46 4.38 -2.11 -9.94
N ASP A 47 3.89 -0.88 -9.89
CA ASP A 47 4.43 0.23 -10.68
C ASP A 47 5.88 0.55 -10.29
N ALA A 48 6.16 0.59 -8.98
CA ALA A 48 7.51 0.76 -8.48
C ALA A 48 8.44 -0.38 -8.91
N ALA A 49 7.99 -1.64 -8.80
CA ALA A 49 8.75 -2.80 -9.24
C ALA A 49 9.00 -2.77 -10.76
N THR A 50 8.02 -2.32 -11.55
CA THR A 50 8.16 -2.17 -13.00
C THR A 50 9.20 -1.09 -13.34
N PHE A 51 9.17 0.04 -12.62
CA PHE A 51 10.16 1.12 -12.76
C PHE A 51 11.58 0.64 -12.44
N LEU A 52 11.75 -0.12 -11.36
CA LEU A 52 13.02 -0.71 -10.95
C LEU A 52 13.52 -1.74 -11.97
N ARG A 53 12.64 -2.64 -12.43
CA ARG A 53 12.96 -3.66 -13.45
C ARG A 53 13.39 -3.01 -14.77
N ALA A 54 12.83 -1.87 -15.11
CA ALA A 54 13.22 -1.08 -16.28
C ALA A 54 14.55 -0.32 -16.10
N ASN A 55 15.22 -0.45 -14.95
CA ASN A 55 16.50 0.21 -14.63
C ASN A 55 16.48 1.73 -14.81
N ARG A 56 15.37 2.38 -14.42
CA ARG A 56 15.15 3.83 -14.63
C ARG A 56 15.65 4.72 -13.48
N LEU A 57 16.27 4.12 -12.45
CA LEU A 57 16.86 4.89 -11.34
C LEU A 57 17.93 5.90 -11.78
N PRO A 58 18.85 5.58 -12.72
CA PRO A 58 19.83 6.56 -13.20
C PRO A 58 19.18 7.73 -13.96
N GLU A 59 18.11 7.48 -14.71
CA GLU A 59 17.35 8.53 -15.41
C GLU A 59 16.68 9.47 -14.42
N LEU A 60 16.04 8.93 -13.38
CA LEU A 60 15.44 9.74 -12.32
C LEU A 60 16.48 10.55 -11.54
N ALA A 61 17.66 9.97 -11.26
CA ALA A 61 18.76 10.67 -10.63
C ALA A 61 19.26 11.85 -11.48
N ARG A 62 19.34 11.67 -12.80
CA ARG A 62 19.70 12.75 -13.72
C ARG A 62 18.65 13.85 -13.77
N ALA A 63 17.36 13.49 -13.86
CA ALA A 63 16.27 14.46 -13.84
C ALA A 63 16.24 15.29 -12.55
N VAL A 64 16.58 14.70 -11.40
CA VAL A 64 16.75 15.42 -10.13
C VAL A 64 17.90 16.42 -10.21
N ALA A 65 19.07 16.02 -10.72
CA ALA A 65 20.22 16.91 -10.88
C ALA A 65 19.93 18.07 -11.85
N ASP A 66 19.18 17.80 -12.92
CA ASP A 66 18.74 18.83 -13.87
C ASP A 66 17.77 19.82 -13.20
N ALA A 67 16.83 19.35 -12.38
CA ALA A 67 15.92 20.20 -11.60
C ALA A 67 16.67 21.05 -10.56
N GLU A 68 17.68 20.48 -9.87
CA GLU A 68 18.55 21.22 -8.95
C GLU A 68 19.32 22.33 -9.69
N SER A 69 19.88 22.01 -10.86
CA SER A 69 20.61 22.95 -11.69
C SER A 69 19.73 24.08 -12.23
N ALA A 70 18.45 23.80 -12.47
CA ALA A 70 17.45 24.78 -12.88
C ALA A 70 16.88 25.61 -11.71
N GLY A 71 17.23 25.30 -10.45
CA GLY A 71 16.67 25.97 -9.27
C GLY A 71 15.26 25.53 -8.89
N GLU A 72 14.76 24.45 -9.48
CA GLU A 72 13.41 23.88 -9.26
C GLU A 72 13.38 23.04 -7.96
N THR A 73 13.58 23.72 -6.83
CA THR A 73 13.81 23.10 -5.51
C THR A 73 12.71 22.12 -5.07
N THR A 74 11.44 22.45 -5.26
CA THR A 74 10.30 21.56 -4.90
C THR A 74 10.31 20.27 -5.73
N THR A 75 10.61 20.37 -7.02
CA THR A 75 10.68 19.23 -7.94
C THR A 75 11.87 18.35 -7.61
N ALA A 76 13.03 18.95 -7.37
CA ALA A 76 14.24 18.25 -6.93
C ALA A 76 14.01 17.49 -5.63
N GLU A 77 13.40 18.13 -4.63
CA GLU A 77 13.10 17.51 -3.34
C GLU A 77 12.14 16.32 -3.46
N ARG A 78 11.07 16.48 -4.26
CA ARG A 78 10.14 15.38 -4.55
C ARG A 78 10.87 14.20 -5.22
N GLY A 79 11.75 14.49 -6.17
CA GLY A 79 12.52 13.45 -6.86
C GLY A 79 13.55 12.76 -5.96
N ARG A 80 14.21 13.48 -5.05
CA ARG A 80 15.11 12.89 -4.04
C ARG A 80 14.39 11.90 -3.13
N ARG A 81 13.20 12.27 -2.62
CA ARG A 81 12.37 11.37 -1.81
C ARG A 81 11.93 10.12 -2.57
N ALA A 82 11.58 10.30 -3.86
CA ALA A 82 11.24 9.17 -4.72
C ALA A 82 12.45 8.23 -4.92
N LEU A 83 13.65 8.77 -5.19
CA LEU A 83 14.88 7.99 -5.31
C LEU A 83 15.21 7.22 -4.03
N GLU A 84 15.09 7.85 -2.87
CA GLU A 84 15.34 7.19 -1.57
C GLU A 84 14.37 6.02 -1.35
N THR A 85 13.09 6.25 -1.61
CA THR A 85 12.05 5.21 -1.48
C THR A 85 12.31 4.04 -2.42
N LEU A 86 12.58 4.32 -3.70
CA LEU A 86 12.83 3.28 -4.71
C LEU A 86 14.11 2.50 -4.43
N ARG A 87 15.18 3.15 -3.94
CA ARG A 87 16.41 2.45 -3.53
C ARG A 87 16.16 1.50 -2.36
N ARG A 88 15.39 1.93 -1.36
CA ARG A 88 15.00 1.05 -0.24
C ARG A 88 14.20 -0.16 -0.71
N LEU A 89 13.26 0.04 -1.64
CA LEU A 89 12.49 -1.06 -2.24
C LEU A 89 13.38 -2.02 -3.03
N ASP A 90 14.33 -1.51 -3.81
CA ASP A 90 15.26 -2.35 -4.57
C ASP A 90 16.18 -3.16 -3.66
N SER A 91 16.70 -2.55 -2.58
CA SER A 91 17.45 -3.25 -1.54
C SER A 91 16.63 -4.35 -0.87
N ALA A 92 15.42 -4.05 -0.42
CA ALA A 92 14.55 -5.05 0.21
C ALA A 92 14.19 -6.20 -0.76
N ALA A 93 13.95 -5.88 -2.04
CA ALA A 93 13.72 -6.89 -3.07
C ALA A 93 14.96 -7.73 -3.35
N ALA A 94 16.17 -7.15 -3.26
CA ALA A 94 17.43 -7.88 -3.40
C ALA A 94 17.68 -8.80 -2.21
N GLU A 95 17.42 -8.36 -0.98
CA GLU A 95 17.50 -9.17 0.24
C GLU A 95 16.58 -10.39 0.16
N LEU A 96 15.31 -10.22 -0.23
CA LEU A 96 14.36 -11.33 -0.39
C LEU A 96 14.79 -12.34 -1.47
N ARG A 97 15.47 -11.88 -2.54
CA ARG A 97 16.04 -12.78 -3.55
C ARG A 97 17.27 -13.52 -3.02
N GLY A 98 18.09 -12.85 -2.20
CA GLY A 98 19.27 -13.43 -1.55
C GLY A 98 18.91 -14.52 -0.56
N ASP A 99 17.91 -14.28 0.30
CA ASP A 99 17.42 -15.25 1.30
C ASP A 99 16.91 -16.54 0.66
N HIS A 100 16.26 -16.46 -0.51
CA HIS A 100 15.81 -17.65 -1.25
C HIS A 100 16.95 -18.47 -1.88
N THR A 101 18.19 -17.97 -1.87
CA THR A 101 19.34 -18.67 -2.44
C THR A 101 20.10 -19.51 -1.41
N GLU A 102 19.90 -19.28 -0.10
CA GLU A 102 20.62 -19.99 0.96
C GLU A 102 19.92 -21.28 1.46
N GLU A 103 18.64 -21.52 1.15
CA GLU A 103 17.89 -22.74 1.55
C GLU A 103 17.98 -23.94 0.57
N ARG A 104 19.07 -24.04 -0.21
CA ARG A 104 19.32 -25.22 -1.07
C ARG A 104 20.62 -25.92 -0.69
N TRP A 105 20.61 -26.67 0.41
CA TRP A 105 21.60 -27.71 0.72
C TRP A 105 20.93 -28.92 1.37
#